data_AF-A0A437K2X2-F1
#
_entry.id   AF-A0A437K2X2-F1
#
_cell.length_a   1.000
_cell.length_b   1.000
_cell.length_c   1.000
_cell.angle_alpha   90.00
_cell.angle_beta   90.00
_cell.angle_gamma   90.00
#
_symmetry.space_group_name_H-M   'P 1'
#
loop_
_entity.id
_entity.type
_entity.pdbx_description
1 polymer ?
#
loop_
_entity_poly.entity_id
_entity_poly.type
_entity_poly.pdbx_seq_one_letter_code
_entity_poly.pdbx_strand_id
1 'polypeptide(L)'
;MDFYETGKTISFRLPQNTPNSVIEHLNKRKNTLGRNFSREIAPLFVKAIEESLEENGEKTVSIPLPPDLTTDQINWINSCYTKTLLSQLIYHVVNKPGSPFSFGEDVPQAEKKPIEKVQEQKNNFKVNSTTSSFIQKNFLDFDDDDD
;
A
#
# COMPACT_ATOMS: atom_id res chain seq x y z
N MET A 1 33.81 20.73 -17.57
CA MET A 1 32.59 20.64 -16.74
C MET A 1 33.09 20.58 -15.31
N ASP A 2 32.74 21.55 -14.47
CA ASP A 2 33.23 21.58 -13.09
C ASP A 2 32.43 20.57 -12.27
N PHE A 3 33.12 19.51 -11.80
CA PHE A 3 32.52 18.49 -10.95
C PHE A 3 32.60 18.90 -9.47
N TYR A 4 31.53 18.62 -8.73
CA TYR A 4 31.53 18.78 -7.27
C TYR A 4 32.28 17.61 -6.61
N GLU A 5 33.13 17.94 -5.66
CA GLU A 5 33.94 17.00 -4.87
C GLU A 5 33.85 17.40 -3.39
N THR A 6 34.12 16.45 -2.50
CA THR A 6 34.12 16.72 -1.05
C THR A 6 35.07 17.86 -0.71
N GLY A 7 34.60 18.84 0.08
CA GLY A 7 35.39 20.01 0.47
C GLY A 7 35.30 21.21 -0.48
N LYS A 8 34.62 21.09 -1.63
CA LYS A 8 34.31 22.27 -2.47
C LYS A 8 33.18 23.10 -1.87
N THR A 9 33.34 24.42 -1.97
CA THR A 9 32.32 25.38 -1.52
C THR A 9 31.17 25.45 -2.52
N ILE A 10 29.95 25.31 -2.01
CA ILE A 10 28.71 25.54 -2.76
C ILE A 10 28.13 26.88 -2.28
N SER A 11 27.84 27.79 -3.20
CA SER A 11 27.22 29.09 -2.91
C SER A 11 25.95 29.23 -3.73
N PHE A 12 24.84 29.53 -3.06
CA PHE A 12 23.54 29.73 -3.70
C PHE A 12 22.81 30.90 -3.07
N ARG A 13 21.85 31.46 -3.82
CA ARG A 13 20.94 32.50 -3.33
C ARG A 13 19.67 31.85 -2.81
N LEU A 14 19.14 32.38 -1.72
CA LEU A 14 17.84 31.95 -1.22
C LEU A 14 16.74 32.37 -2.23
N PRO A 15 15.83 31.46 -2.60
CA PRO A 15 14.67 31.78 -3.44
C PRO A 15 13.77 32.86 -2.81
N GLN A 16 13.03 33.59 -3.67
CA GLN A 16 12.10 34.64 -3.21
C GLN A 16 10.91 34.07 -2.42
N ASN A 17 10.54 32.81 -2.61
CA ASN A 17 9.46 32.13 -1.90
C ASN A 17 9.90 31.51 -0.56
N THR A 18 11.12 31.78 -0.08
CA THR A 18 11.61 31.24 1.18
C THR A 18 10.76 31.79 2.34
N PRO A 19 10.18 30.96 3.22
CA PRO A 19 9.39 31.43 4.35
C PRO A 19 10.19 32.30 5.33
N ASN A 20 9.56 33.35 5.86
CA ASN A 20 10.21 34.29 6.80
C ASN A 20 10.78 33.60 8.06
N SER A 21 10.10 32.56 8.55
CA SER A 21 10.56 31.77 9.70
C SER A 21 11.92 31.09 9.46
N VAL A 22 12.18 30.64 8.22
CA VAL A 22 13.46 30.03 7.84
C VAL A 22 14.56 31.07 7.80
N ILE A 23 14.28 32.24 7.21
CA ILE A 23 15.23 33.35 7.13
C ILE A 23 15.64 33.82 8.54
N GLU A 24 14.67 33.97 9.44
CA GLU A 24 14.93 34.34 10.84
C GLU A 24 15.78 33.28 11.55
N HIS A 25 15.46 32.00 11.37
CA HIS A 25 16.24 30.91 11.95
C HIS A 25 17.69 30.93 11.49
N LEU A 26 17.93 31.08 10.18
CA LEU A 26 19.27 31.14 9.61
C LEU A 26 20.06 32.35 10.11
N ASN A 27 19.42 33.53 10.19
CA ASN A 27 20.05 34.74 10.72
C ASN A 27 20.40 34.59 12.20
N LYS A 28 19.50 34.03 13.02
CA LYS A 28 19.76 33.75 14.43
C LYS A 28 20.96 32.83 14.60
N ARG A 29 20.97 31.70 13.89
CA ARG A 29 22.09 30.72 13.91
C ARG A 29 23.40 31.35 13.45
N LYS A 30 23.38 32.15 12.37
CA LYS A 30 24.57 32.87 11.88
C LYS A 30 25.14 33.82 12.92
N ASN A 31 24.28 34.57 13.61
CA ASN A 31 24.70 35.50 14.66
C ASN A 31 25.26 34.77 15.89
N THR A 32 24.70 33.61 16.26
CA THR A 32 25.18 32.82 17.40
C THR A 32 26.51 32.10 17.11
N LEU A 33 26.66 31.52 15.92
CA LEU A 33 27.77 30.60 15.60
C LEU A 33 28.92 31.25 14.83
N GLY A 34 28.65 32.36 14.13
CA GLY A 34 29.63 33.09 13.33
C GLY A 34 30.39 32.18 12.36
N ARG A 35 31.68 31.95 12.64
CA ARG A 35 32.59 31.13 11.83
C ARG A 35 32.20 29.65 11.76
N ASN A 36 31.48 29.14 12.75
CA ASN A 36 31.06 27.74 12.80
C ASN A 36 29.71 27.48 12.12
N PHE A 37 29.05 28.53 11.61
CA PHE A 37 27.73 28.42 10.98
C PHE A 37 27.71 27.39 9.84
N SER A 38 28.67 27.45 8.92
CA SER A 38 28.71 26.52 7.79
C SER A 38 28.91 25.08 8.23
N ARG A 39 29.64 24.85 9.34
CA ARG A 39 29.84 23.49 9.90
C ARG A 39 28.55 22.91 10.46
N GLU A 40 27.66 23.74 11.00
CA GLU A 40 26.36 23.31 11.53
C GLU A 40 25.30 23.13 10.43
N ILE A 41 25.31 24.01 9.42
CA ILE A 41 24.30 23.98 8.35
C ILE A 41 24.63 22.97 7.23
N ALA A 42 25.92 22.70 6.97
CA ALA A 42 26.29 21.77 5.89
C ALA A 42 25.67 20.37 6.04
N PRO A 43 25.65 19.72 7.23
CA PRO A 43 24.96 18.45 7.40
C PRO A 43 23.45 18.53 7.16
N LEU A 44 22.79 19.62 7.59
CA LEU A 44 21.36 19.84 7.34
C LEU A 44 21.06 19.94 5.84
N PHE A 45 21.92 20.62 5.10
CA PHE A 45 21.81 20.72 3.64
C PHE A 45 22.01 19.36 2.94
N VAL A 46 23.03 18.60 3.34
CA VAL A 46 23.27 17.24 2.80
C VAL A 46 22.06 16.34 3.07
N LYS A 47 21.56 16.33 4.31
CA LYS A 47 20.37 15.56 4.68
C LYS A 47 19.14 15.94 3.85
N ALA A 48 18.91 17.24 3.63
CA ALA A 48 17.79 17.69 2.81
C ALA A 48 17.93 17.23 1.34
N ILE A 49 19.14 17.17 0.80
CA ILE A 49 19.37 16.62 -0.53
C ILE A 49 19.14 15.11 -0.53
N GLU A 50 19.65 14.37 0.46
CA GLU A 50 19.41 12.93 0.61
C GLU A 50 17.91 12.62 0.68
N GLU A 51 17.17 13.33 1.53
CA GLU A 51 15.70 13.22 1.63
C GLU A 51 15.02 13.54 0.29
N SER A 52 15.50 14.54 -0.46
CA SER A 52 14.96 14.85 -1.80
C SER A 52 15.30 13.79 -2.85
N LEU A 53 16.43 13.09 -2.70
CA LEU A 53 16.80 11.99 -3.57
C LEU A 53 15.94 10.76 -3.27
N GLU A 54 15.63 10.50 -2.00
CA GLU A 54 14.68 9.47 -1.58
C GLU A 54 13.27 9.74 -2.10
N GLU A 55 12.82 11.00 -2.09
CA GLU A 55 11.50 11.37 -2.63
C GLU A 55 11.39 11.13 -4.14
N ASN A 56 12.49 11.30 -4.88
CA ASN A 56 12.56 11.06 -6.32
C ASN A 56 12.88 9.60 -6.68
N GLY A 57 13.51 8.84 -5.78
CA GLY A 57 13.96 7.46 -5.98
C GLY A 57 12.97 6.47 -5.38
N GLU A 58 11.90 6.17 -6.12
CA GLU A 58 10.82 5.24 -5.74
C GLU A 58 10.13 5.62 -4.41
N LYS A 59 8.85 6.00 -4.49
CA LYS A 59 7.98 6.27 -3.34
C LYS A 59 7.77 4.99 -2.50
N THR A 60 8.79 4.58 -1.77
CA THR A 60 8.82 3.39 -0.95
C THR A 60 8.35 3.79 0.44
N VAL A 61 7.13 3.37 0.79
CA VAL A 61 6.60 3.58 2.14
C VAL A 61 7.26 2.55 3.04
N SER A 62 8.29 2.96 3.79
CA SER A 62 8.91 2.11 4.80
C SER A 62 8.03 2.07 6.05
N ILE A 63 7.47 0.90 6.34
CA ILE A 63 6.63 0.68 7.53
C ILE A 63 7.46 -0.14 8.51
N PRO A 64 7.89 0.46 9.65
CA PRO A 64 8.61 -0.29 10.66
C PRO A 64 7.68 -1.34 11.25
N LEU A 65 8.15 -2.58 11.31
CA LEU A 65 7.44 -3.67 11.98
C LEU A 65 7.65 -3.60 13.50
N PRO A 66 6.66 -4.02 14.32
CA PRO A 66 6.82 -4.13 15.77
C PRO A 66 7.98 -5.08 16.14
N PRO A 67 8.71 -4.81 17.24
CA PRO A 67 9.86 -5.62 17.65
C PRO A 67 9.47 -7.05 18.09
N ASP A 68 8.25 -7.23 18.61
CA ASP A 68 7.82 -8.47 19.27
C ASP A 68 6.92 -9.34 18.38
N LEU A 69 7.31 -9.56 17.12
CA LEU A 69 6.56 -10.44 16.22
C LEU A 69 6.97 -11.90 16.38
N THR A 70 5.99 -12.80 16.44
CA THR A 70 6.24 -14.24 16.39
C THR A 70 6.65 -14.67 14.99
N THR A 71 7.32 -15.82 14.87
CA THR A 71 7.72 -16.39 13.56
C THR A 71 6.53 -16.55 12.62
N ASP A 72 5.37 -16.97 13.15
CA ASP A 72 4.14 -17.12 12.36
C ASP A 72 3.60 -15.79 11.87
N GLN A 73 3.68 -14.73 12.69
CA GLN A 73 3.27 -13.38 12.27
C GLN A 73 4.20 -12.82 11.20
N ILE A 74 5.51 -13.04 11.33
CA ILE A 74 6.50 -12.66 10.31
C ILE A 74 6.21 -13.41 9.00
N ASN A 75 5.96 -14.71 9.07
CA ASN A 75 5.61 -15.54 7.91
C ASN A 75 4.30 -15.07 7.26
N TRP A 76 3.31 -14.71 8.08
CA TRP A 76 2.04 -14.17 7.60
C TRP A 76 2.25 -12.84 6.86
N ILE A 77 3.01 -11.89 7.43
CA ILE A 77 3.34 -10.60 6.80
C ILE A 77 4.12 -10.81 5.50
N ASN A 78 5.01 -11.80 5.44
CA ASN A 78 5.84 -12.06 4.28
C ASN A 78 5.10 -12.75 3.13
N SER A 79 3.94 -13.35 3.38
CA SER A 79 3.11 -13.95 2.33
C SER A 79 2.69 -12.93 1.27
N CYS A 80 2.71 -13.33 -0.01
CA CYS A 80 2.31 -12.49 -1.14
C CYS A 80 0.88 -11.94 -0.97
N TYR A 81 -0.03 -12.78 -0.50
CA TYR A 81 -1.42 -12.40 -0.24
C TYR A 81 -1.52 -11.28 0.80
N THR A 82 -0.85 -11.47 1.94
CA THR A 82 -0.86 -10.49 3.03
C THR A 82 -0.22 -9.17 2.63
N LYS A 83 0.90 -9.21 1.90
CA LYS A 83 1.52 -7.99 1.36
C LYS A 83 0.59 -7.23 0.42
N THR A 84 -0.16 -7.96 -0.43
CA THR A 84 -1.14 -7.35 -1.33
C THR A 84 -2.25 -6.66 -0.55
N LEU A 85 -2.80 -7.35 0.46
CA LEU A 85 -3.86 -6.80 1.31
C LEU A 85 -3.38 -5.59 2.11
N LEU A 86 -2.17 -5.64 2.67
CA LEU A 86 -1.55 -4.50 3.34
C LEU A 86 -1.33 -3.34 2.37
N SER A 87 -0.82 -3.60 1.17
CA SER A 87 -0.59 -2.57 0.14
C SER A 87 -1.89 -1.85 -0.24
N GLN A 88 -2.97 -2.60 -0.42
CA GLN A 88 -4.29 -2.04 -0.71
C GLN A 88 -4.84 -1.22 0.45
N LEU A 89 -4.69 -1.70 1.68
CA LEU A 89 -5.10 -0.97 2.87
C LEU A 89 -4.34 0.35 2.99
N ILE A 90 -3.01 0.32 2.83
CA ILE A 90 -2.16 1.52 2.88
C ILE A 90 -2.57 2.49 1.77
N TYR A 91 -2.73 2.00 0.54
CA TYR A 91 -3.18 2.81 -0.59
C TYR A 91 -4.53 3.49 -0.31
N HIS A 92 -5.48 2.76 0.27
CA HIS A 92 -6.78 3.30 0.62
C HIS A 92 -6.70 4.33 1.74
N VAL A 93 -5.93 4.07 2.79
CA VAL A 93 -5.73 5.02 3.91
C VAL A 93 -5.11 6.32 3.43
N VAL A 94 -4.12 6.25 2.53
CA VAL A 94 -3.44 7.42 1.97
C VAL A 94 -4.36 8.23 1.06
N ASN A 95 -5.16 7.57 0.21
CA ASN A 95 -5.93 8.26 -0.83
C ASN A 95 -7.37 8.61 -0.43
N LYS A 96 -7.98 7.88 0.51
CA LYS A 96 -9.39 8.06 0.91
C LYS A 96 -9.57 7.94 2.43
N PRO A 97 -8.92 8.81 3.23
CA PRO A 97 -9.09 8.81 4.67
C PRO A 97 -10.55 9.07 5.05
N GLY A 98 -11.17 8.15 5.79
CA GLY A 98 -12.56 8.26 6.27
C GLY A 98 -13.61 7.45 5.49
N SER A 99 -13.24 6.84 4.36
CA SER A 99 -14.11 5.85 3.70
C SER A 99 -13.82 4.44 4.21
N PRO A 100 -14.85 3.60 4.47
CA PRO A 100 -14.64 2.24 4.91
C PRO A 100 -13.88 1.45 3.83
N PHE A 101 -12.83 0.73 4.24
CA PHE A 101 -12.15 -0.22 3.37
C PHE A 101 -13.02 -1.46 3.22
N SER A 102 -13.45 -1.77 2.00
CA SER A 102 -14.28 -2.94 1.71
C SER A 102 -13.37 -4.11 1.35
N PHE A 103 -13.26 -5.10 2.25
CA PHE A 103 -12.61 -6.37 1.96
C PHE A 103 -13.51 -7.17 1.00
N GLY A 104 -13.28 -7.09 -0.32
CA GLY A 104 -13.98 -8.02 -1.21
C GLY A 104 -14.05 -7.75 -2.71
N GLU A 105 -13.75 -6.56 -3.23
CA GLU A 105 -14.07 -6.28 -4.65
C GLU A 105 -12.90 -6.38 -5.62
N ASP A 106 -11.68 -6.01 -5.22
CA ASP A 106 -10.54 -6.00 -6.14
C ASP A 106 -9.31 -6.64 -5.50
N VAL A 107 -9.24 -7.97 -5.47
CA VAL A 107 -7.92 -8.63 -5.40
C VAL A 107 -7.41 -8.67 -6.84
N PRO A 108 -6.33 -7.94 -7.22
CA PRO A 108 -5.62 -8.26 -8.44
C PRO A 108 -5.23 -9.73 -8.31
N GLN A 109 -5.87 -10.55 -9.12
CA GLN A 109 -5.57 -11.98 -9.14
C GLN A 109 -4.10 -12.08 -9.50
N ALA A 110 -3.28 -12.43 -8.50
CA ALA A 110 -1.91 -12.87 -8.74
C ALA A 110 -2.00 -13.87 -9.90
N GLU A 111 -1.27 -13.55 -10.97
CA GLU A 111 -1.32 -14.17 -12.28
C GLU A 111 -1.82 -15.62 -12.21
N LYS A 112 -3.05 -15.85 -12.69
CA LYS A 112 -3.43 -17.20 -13.09
C LYS A 112 -2.45 -17.60 -14.19
N LYS A 113 -1.43 -18.40 -13.85
CA LYS A 113 -0.90 -19.36 -14.83
C LYS A 113 -2.13 -20.02 -15.46
N PRO A 114 -2.26 -20.07 -16.81
CA PRO A 114 -3.44 -20.62 -17.47
C PRO A 114 -3.94 -21.91 -16.83
N ILE A 115 -4.98 -21.78 -16.00
CA ILE A 115 -5.80 -22.89 -15.56
C ILE A 115 -6.70 -23.16 -16.74
N GLU A 116 -6.47 -24.31 -17.35
CA GLU A 116 -7.30 -24.92 -18.37
C GLU A 116 -8.78 -24.76 -18.01
N LYS A 117 -9.57 -24.26 -18.97
CA LYS A 117 -11.00 -23.98 -18.80
C LYS A 117 -11.72 -25.28 -18.41
N VAL A 118 -12.02 -25.47 -17.12
CA VAL A 118 -13.09 -26.40 -16.73
C VAL A 118 -14.39 -25.75 -17.17
N GLN A 119 -14.91 -26.24 -18.30
CA GLN A 119 -16.22 -25.88 -18.83
C GLN A 119 -17.29 -26.23 -17.79
N GLU A 120 -18.15 -25.28 -17.44
CA GLU A 120 -19.44 -25.57 -16.81
C GLU A 120 -20.25 -26.44 -17.77
N GLN A 121 -20.22 -27.75 -17.55
CA GLN A 121 -21.19 -28.64 -18.16
C GLN A 121 -22.52 -28.42 -17.46
N LYS A 122 -23.40 -27.64 -18.10
CA LYS A 122 -24.84 -27.71 -17.88
C LYS A 122 -25.30 -29.12 -18.23
N ASN A 123 -25.18 -30.03 -17.27
CA ASN A 123 -25.75 -31.36 -17.36
C ASN A 123 -27.27 -31.19 -17.21
N ASN A 124 -27.99 -31.24 -18.34
CA ASN A 124 -29.43 -31.40 -18.33
C ASN A 124 -29.75 -32.72 -17.61
N PHE A 125 -30.11 -32.63 -16.33
CA PHE A 125 -30.51 -33.78 -15.54
C PHE A 125 -31.82 -34.35 -16.10
N LYS A 126 -31.72 -35.40 -16.91
CA LYS A 126 -32.88 -36.15 -17.39
C LYS A 126 -33.29 -37.15 -16.32
N VAL A 127 -34.31 -36.81 -15.55
CA VAL A 127 -35.01 -37.75 -14.67
C VAL A 127 -35.81 -38.75 -15.49
N ASN A 128 -35.70 -40.05 -15.17
CA ASN A 128 -36.54 -41.07 -15.78
C ASN A 128 -37.93 -41.09 -15.12
N SER A 129 -38.92 -41.66 -15.80
CA SER A 129 -40.33 -41.67 -15.36
C SER A 129 -40.53 -42.28 -13.97
N THR A 130 -39.73 -43.27 -13.60
CA THR A 130 -39.79 -43.90 -12.27
C THR A 130 -39.33 -42.92 -11.20
N THR A 131 -38.23 -42.21 -11.41
CA THR A 131 -37.73 -41.18 -10.48
C THR A 131 -38.70 -40.01 -10.38
N SER A 132 -39.31 -39.57 -11.49
CA SER A 132 -40.35 -38.54 -11.49
C SER A 132 -41.56 -38.95 -10.65
N SER A 133 -42.06 -40.18 -10.81
CA SER A 133 -43.22 -40.68 -10.05
C SER A 133 -42.97 -40.82 -8.55
N PHE A 134 -41.73 -41.18 -8.15
CA PHE A 134 -41.34 -41.27 -6.75
C PHE A 134 -41.28 -39.88 -6.09
N ILE A 135 -40.73 -38.89 -6.80
CA ILE A 135 -40.68 -37.50 -6.32
C ILE A 135 -42.09 -36.96 -6.15
N GLN A 136 -42.96 -37.20 -7.14
CA GLN A 136 -44.32 -36.68 -7.13
C GLN A 136 -45.13 -37.25 -5.96
N LYS A 137 -45.04 -38.56 -5.72
CA LYS A 137 -45.79 -39.24 -4.66
C LYS A 137 -45.34 -38.86 -3.24
N ASN A 138 -44.05 -38.61 -3.04
CA ASN A 138 -43.49 -38.45 -1.69
C ASN A 138 -43.22 -36.99 -1.30
N PHE A 139 -43.12 -36.09 -2.26
CA PHE A 139 -42.68 -34.72 -2.01
C PHE A 139 -43.63 -33.65 -2.57
N LEU A 140 -44.56 -34.00 -3.47
CA LEU A 140 -45.43 -33.03 -4.13
C LEU A 140 -46.92 -33.22 -3.82
N ASP A 141 -47.31 -34.32 -3.18
CA ASP A 141 -48.69 -34.55 -2.73
C ASP A 141 -48.89 -33.99 -1.30
N PHE A 142 -48.63 -32.69 -1.17
CA PHE A 142 -48.91 -31.88 0.01
C PHE A 142 -49.88 -30.79 -0.43
N ASP A 143 -51.15 -31.14 -0.62
CA ASP A 143 -52.35 -30.30 -0.42
C ASP A 143 -53.55 -30.94 -1.10
N ASP A 144 -54.43 -31.55 -0.29
CA ASP A 144 -55.90 -31.47 -0.37
C ASP A 144 -56.49 -32.56 0.55
N ASP A 145 -56.78 -32.21 1.81
CA ASP A 145 -58.18 -31.94 2.18
C ASP A 145 -58.29 -31.53 3.66
N ASP A 146 -58.71 -30.28 3.82
CA ASP A 146 -59.38 -29.71 4.97
C ASP A 146 -60.66 -30.50 5.31
N ASP A 147 -60.72 -31.02 6.54
CA ASP A 147 -61.86 -30.95 7.49
C ASP A 147 -61.47 -31.56 8.86
#